data_AF-A0A970G9I8-F1
#
_entry.id   AF-A0A970G9I8-F1
#
_cell.length_a   1.000
_cell.length_b   1.000
_cell.length_c   1.000
_cell.angle_alpha   90.00
_cell.angle_beta   90.00
_cell.angle_gamma   90.00
#
_symmetry.space_group_name_H-M   'P 1'
#
loop_
_entity.id
_entity.type
_entity.pdbx_description
1 polymer ?
#
loop_
_entity_poly.entity_id
_entity_poly.type
_entity_poly.pdbx_seq_one_letter_code
_entity_poly.pdbx_strand_id
1 'polypeptide(L)'
;MALSIFVPIVLLVSILMITGVIVAAIKTSKPEGGNSVIKNVYIYLVLFATLMMTIGGSVAAFMAVADIIAPAPYYQTFEEYKRWGMERTDLKDTEIAQLSEEELKIRYEAMVTAETERQIIRAKNNLIKSLGWIIIPLPIFIYYQRRLKDREA
;
A
#
# COMPACT_ATOMS: atom_id res chain seq x y z
N MET A 1 -17.30 3.15 22.67
CA MET A 1 -17.28 4.43 23.43
C MET A 1 -15.85 4.98 23.62
N ALA A 2 -14.87 4.18 24.03
CA ALA A 2 -13.48 4.66 24.18
C ALA A 2 -12.82 5.09 22.86
N LEU A 3 -13.07 4.33 21.77
CA LEU A 3 -12.47 4.61 20.44
C LEU A 3 -12.96 5.94 19.83
N SER A 4 -14.23 6.31 20.06
CA SER A 4 -14.82 7.55 19.53
C SER A 4 -14.32 8.81 20.25
N ILE A 5 -13.78 8.67 21.47
CA ILE A 5 -13.17 9.78 22.24
C ILE A 5 -11.67 9.87 21.93
N PHE A 6 -11.02 8.75 21.61
CA PHE A 6 -9.59 8.71 21.30
C PHE A 6 -9.23 9.45 20.00
N VAL A 7 -10.02 9.24 18.94
CA VAL A 7 -9.81 9.87 17.62
C VAL A 7 -9.80 11.42 17.68
N PRO A 8 -10.77 12.11 18.30
CA PRO A 8 -10.74 13.58 18.38
C PRO A 8 -9.60 14.10 19.26
N ILE A 9 -9.20 13.38 20.31
CA ILE A 9 -8.07 13.77 21.17
C ILE A 9 -6.76 13.69 20.39
N VAL A 10 -6.53 12.60 19.65
CA VAL A 10 -5.32 12.44 18.82
C VAL A 10 -5.27 13.54 17.74
N LEU A 11 -6.38 13.84 17.08
CA LEU A 11 -6.46 14.94 16.12
C LEU A 11 -6.13 16.29 16.75
N LEU A 12 -6.67 16.57 17.94
CA LEU A 12 -6.45 17.85 18.64
C LEU A 12 -4.99 18.01 19.09
N VAL A 13 -4.37 16.95 19.61
CA VAL A 13 -2.94 16.94 19.96
C VAL A 13 -2.06 17.12 18.72
N SER A 14 -2.43 16.49 17.61
CA SER A 14 -1.71 16.62 16.33
C SER A 14 -1.76 18.05 15.79
N ILE A 15 -2.94 18.67 15.83
CA ILE A 15 -3.14 20.07 15.43
C ILE A 15 -2.32 20.99 16.32
N LEU A 16 -2.37 20.81 17.65
CA LEU A 16 -1.61 21.62 18.59
C LEU A 16 -0.09 21.52 18.35
N MET A 17 0.44 20.32 18.11
CA MET A 17 1.84 20.12 17.73
C MET A 17 2.20 20.88 16.45
N ILE A 18 1.39 20.74 15.40
CA ILE A 18 1.64 21.41 14.12
C ILE A 18 1.63 22.93 14.29
N THR A 19 0.65 23.49 14.99
CA THR A 19 0.60 24.92 15.28
C THR A 19 1.77 25.39 16.14
N GLY A 20 2.21 24.60 17.12
CA GLY A 20 3.37 24.92 17.96
C GLY A 20 4.66 25.03 17.14
N VAL A 21 4.86 24.10 16.21
CA VAL A 21 6.02 24.11 15.29
C VAL A 21 5.97 25.32 14.36
N ILE A 22 4.79 25.64 13.79
CA ILE A 22 4.62 26.79 12.90
C ILE A 22 4.91 28.10 13.64
N VAL A 23 4.35 28.29 14.84
CA VAL A 23 4.56 29.51 15.65
C VAL A 23 6.03 29.65 16.08
N ALA A 24 6.68 28.54 16.47
CA ALA A 24 8.09 28.54 16.82
C ALA A 24 8.97 28.91 15.61
N ALA A 25 8.66 28.38 14.43
CA ALA A 25 9.37 28.68 13.19
C ALA A 25 9.20 30.15 12.75
N ILE A 26 8.01 30.73 12.89
CA ILE A 26 7.76 32.14 12.60
C ILE A 26 8.53 33.04 13.57
N LYS A 27 8.50 32.73 14.88
CA LYS A 27 9.14 33.54 15.93
C LYS A 27 10.67 33.53 15.85
N THR A 28 11.27 32.48 15.29
CA THR A 28 12.73 32.37 15.11
C THR A 28 13.23 33.00 13.80
N SER A 29 12.33 33.42 12.90
CA SER A 29 12.71 34.05 11.64
C SER A 29 13.03 35.55 11.82
N LYS A 30 14.32 35.91 11.80
CA LYS A 30 14.76 37.32 11.65
C LYS A 30 14.45 37.80 10.21
N PRO A 31 14.09 39.09 10.00
CA PRO A 31 13.49 39.57 8.75
C PRO A 31 14.37 39.42 7.49
N GLU A 32 15.70 39.34 7.61
CA GLU A 32 16.59 39.10 6.46
C GLU A 32 17.00 37.62 6.27
N GLY A 33 16.91 36.80 7.32
CA GLY A 33 17.24 35.36 7.29
C GLY A 33 16.03 34.44 7.10
N GLY A 34 14.81 34.93 7.37
CA GLY A 34 13.58 34.14 7.36
C GLY A 34 13.25 33.53 6.01
N ASN A 35 13.53 34.24 4.91
CA ASN A 35 13.27 33.75 3.56
C ASN A 35 14.18 32.56 3.19
N SER A 36 15.43 32.55 3.70
CA SER A 36 16.36 31.44 3.51
C SER A 36 15.92 30.20 4.31
N VAL A 37 15.52 30.40 5.56
CA VAL A 37 15.02 29.31 6.43
C VAL A 37 13.76 28.68 5.84
N ILE A 38 12.77 29.47 5.44
CA ILE A 38 11.52 28.97 4.85
C ILE A 38 11.79 28.17 3.57
N LYS A 39 12.71 28.66 2.72
CA LYS A 39 13.09 27.95 1.49
C LYS A 39 13.79 26.63 1.77
N ASN A 40 14.66 26.57 2.77
CA ASN A 40 15.33 25.33 3.15
C ASN A 40 14.34 24.31 3.73
N VAL A 41 13.42 24.76 4.60
CA VAL A 41 12.34 23.90 5.12
C VAL A 41 11.51 23.34 3.96
N TYR A 42 11.14 24.17 2.97
CA TYR A 42 10.43 23.70 1.78
C TYR A 42 11.20 22.63 1.01
N ILE A 43 12.49 22.84 0.74
CA ILE A 43 13.34 21.87 0.03
C ILE A 43 13.39 20.54 0.80
N TYR A 44 13.65 20.58 2.11
CA TYR A 44 13.69 19.37 2.93
C TYR A 44 12.33 18.66 3.01
N LEU A 45 11.21 19.39 3.06
CA LEU A 45 9.87 18.78 3.03
C LEU A 45 9.60 18.06 1.71
N VAL A 46 9.98 18.66 0.57
CA VAL A 46 9.83 18.02 -0.74
C VAL A 46 10.73 16.78 -0.84
N LEU A 47 11.99 16.87 -0.40
CA LEU A 47 12.91 15.73 -0.36
C LEU A 47 12.40 14.62 0.55
N PHE A 48 11.85 14.97 1.71
CA PHE A 48 11.24 14.02 2.63
C PHE A 48 10.03 13.32 2.02
N ALA A 49 9.10 14.07 1.42
CA ALA A 49 7.91 13.50 0.79
C ALA A 49 8.27 12.55 -0.36
N THR A 50 9.20 12.96 -1.22
CA THR A 50 9.67 12.14 -2.35
C THR A 50 10.44 10.91 -1.89
N LEU A 51 11.23 11.02 -0.82
CA LEU A 51 11.88 9.88 -0.18
C LEU A 51 10.86 8.88 0.39
N MET A 52 9.87 9.37 1.15
CA MET A 52 8.81 8.52 1.71
C MET A 52 8.01 7.80 0.62
N MET A 53 7.67 8.48 -0.48
CA MET A 53 7.03 7.86 -1.64
C MET A 53 7.89 6.75 -2.26
N THR A 54 9.18 7.00 -2.39
CA THR A 54 10.13 6.04 -2.97
C THR A 54 10.30 4.80 -2.09
N ILE A 55 10.38 4.97 -0.77
CA ILE A 55 10.46 3.88 0.20
C ILE A 55 9.17 3.05 0.14
N GLY A 56 8.00 3.69 0.20
CA GLY A 56 6.71 3.02 0.09
C GLY A 56 6.55 2.24 -1.22
N GLY A 57 6.94 2.85 -2.34
CA GLY A 57 6.94 2.20 -3.64
C GLY A 57 7.89 0.99 -3.70
N SER A 58 9.09 1.10 -3.12
CA SER A 58 10.08 0.01 -3.11
C SER A 58 9.60 -1.22 -2.32
N VAL A 59 9.03 -1.00 -1.14
CA VAL A 59 8.45 -2.08 -0.33
C VAL A 59 7.30 -2.75 -1.05
N ALA A 60 6.38 -1.97 -1.65
CA ALA A 60 5.26 -2.50 -2.41
C ALA A 60 5.70 -3.27 -3.66
N ALA A 61 6.75 -2.81 -4.34
CA ALA A 61 7.32 -3.51 -5.49
C ALA A 61 7.90 -4.86 -5.09
N PHE A 62 8.63 -4.92 -3.97
CA PHE A 62 9.18 -6.17 -3.46
C PHE A 62 8.06 -7.17 -3.08
N MET A 63 7.03 -6.70 -2.36
CA MET A 63 5.86 -7.53 -2.03
C MET A 63 5.17 -8.07 -3.29
N ALA A 64 4.95 -7.22 -4.29
CA ALA A 64 4.33 -7.64 -5.54
C ALA A 64 5.16 -8.69 -6.29
N VAL A 65 6.50 -8.61 -6.26
CA VAL A 65 7.38 -9.64 -6.82
C VAL A 65 7.26 -10.94 -6.03
N ALA A 66 7.22 -10.87 -4.70
CA ALA A 66 7.02 -12.04 -3.85
C ALA A 66 5.69 -12.74 -4.17
N ASP A 67 4.60 -11.99 -4.31
CA ASP A 67 3.26 -12.52 -4.64
C ASP A 67 3.17 -13.12 -6.06
N ILE A 68 4.07 -12.72 -6.98
CA ILE A 68 4.18 -13.34 -8.32
C ILE A 68 4.90 -14.68 -8.25
N ILE A 69 5.98 -14.77 -7.45
CA ILE A 69 6.83 -15.97 -7.36
C ILE A 69 6.21 -17.01 -6.43
N ALA A 70 5.63 -16.56 -5.33
CA ALA A 70 5.03 -17.38 -4.28
C ALA A 70 3.65 -16.81 -3.92
N PRO A 71 2.63 -16.97 -4.80
CA PRO A 71 1.28 -16.53 -4.51
C PRO A 71 0.72 -17.26 -3.28
N ALA A 72 -0.18 -16.60 -2.56
CA ALA A 72 -0.77 -17.18 -1.36
C ALA A 72 -1.57 -18.45 -1.71
N PRO A 73 -1.43 -19.53 -0.93
CA PRO A 73 -2.14 -20.77 -1.22
C PRO A 73 -3.66 -20.56 -1.14
N TYR A 74 -4.39 -21.33 -1.94
CA TYR A 74 -5.85 -21.31 -1.91
C TYR A 74 -6.34 -21.75 -0.53
N TYR A 75 -7.28 -20.99 0.03
CA TYR A 75 -7.66 -21.09 1.45
C TYR A 75 -8.47 -22.35 1.80
N GLN A 76 -9.10 -22.96 0.80
CA GLN A 76 -10.00 -24.10 0.99
C GLN A 76 -9.34 -25.37 0.46
N THR A 77 -9.40 -26.46 1.23
CA THR A 77 -8.95 -27.77 0.78
C THR A 77 -10.02 -28.49 -0.07
N PHE A 78 -9.63 -29.50 -0.85
CA PHE A 78 -10.58 -30.28 -1.64
C PHE A 78 -11.67 -30.94 -0.76
N GLU A 79 -11.30 -31.45 0.42
CA GLU A 79 -12.25 -32.07 1.34
C GLU A 79 -13.29 -31.07 1.87
N GLU A 80 -12.88 -29.83 2.14
CA GLU A 80 -13.79 -28.76 2.53
C GLU A 80 -14.68 -28.32 1.37
N TYR A 81 -14.16 -28.29 0.14
CA TYR A 81 -14.93 -27.99 -1.06
C TYR A 81 -16.02 -29.04 -1.31
N LYS A 82 -15.65 -30.32 -1.19
CA LYS A 82 -16.57 -31.45 -1.26
C LYS A 82 -17.66 -31.38 -0.18
N ARG A 83 -17.28 -31.10 1.08
CA ARG A 83 -18.23 -30.97 2.20
C ARG A 83 -19.22 -29.82 2.00
N TRP A 84 -18.78 -28.66 1.52
CA TRP A 84 -19.68 -27.53 1.24
C TRP A 84 -20.66 -27.78 0.09
N GLY A 85 -20.26 -28.55 -0.93
CA GLY A 85 -21.16 -28.97 -2.01
C GLY A 85 -22.28 -29.89 -1.53
N MET A 86 -22.00 -30.75 -0.54
CA MET A 86 -22.96 -31.69 0.05
C MET A 86 -23.82 -31.07 1.15
N GLU A 87 -23.34 -30.07 1.89
CA GLU A 87 -24.12 -29.37 2.94
C GLU A 87 -25.12 -28.36 2.37
N ARG A 88 -24.92 -27.85 1.14
CA ARG A 88 -25.85 -26.92 0.47
C ARG A 88 -26.94 -27.60 -0.36
N THR A 89 -27.01 -28.93 -0.35
CA THR A 89 -27.97 -29.70 -1.17
C THR A 89 -29.44 -29.47 -0.77
N ASP A 90 -29.69 -28.84 0.38
CA ASP A 90 -31.03 -28.39 0.81
C ASP A 90 -31.58 -27.21 -0.03
N LEU A 91 -30.73 -26.52 -0.81
CA LEU A 91 -31.07 -25.34 -1.60
C LEU A 91 -30.95 -25.58 -3.11
N LYS A 92 -31.78 -26.45 -3.71
CA LYS A 92 -32.06 -26.55 -5.18
C LYS A 92 -30.88 -26.50 -6.19
N ASP A 93 -29.62 -26.56 -5.76
CA ASP A 93 -28.44 -26.56 -6.61
C ASP A 93 -28.03 -28.01 -6.87
N THR A 94 -28.92 -28.70 -7.59
CA THR A 94 -28.87 -30.14 -7.87
C THR A 94 -27.66 -30.55 -8.73
N GLU A 95 -26.92 -29.59 -9.28
CA GLU A 95 -25.77 -29.87 -10.14
C GLU A 95 -24.54 -30.34 -9.37
N ILE A 96 -24.31 -29.90 -8.12
CA ILE A 96 -23.10 -30.29 -7.38
C ILE A 96 -23.24 -31.67 -6.74
N ALA A 97 -24.45 -32.03 -6.34
CA ALA A 97 -24.76 -33.31 -5.70
C ALA A 97 -24.79 -34.51 -6.67
N GLN A 98 -24.77 -34.27 -7.98
CA GLN A 98 -24.80 -35.32 -9.01
C GLN A 98 -23.47 -35.55 -9.73
N LEU A 99 -22.43 -34.76 -9.42
CA LEU A 99 -21.12 -34.89 -10.07
C LEU A 99 -20.35 -36.10 -9.52
N SER A 100 -19.63 -36.77 -10.41
CA SER A 100 -18.62 -37.75 -10.00
C SER A 100 -17.50 -37.07 -9.21
N GLU A 101 -16.78 -37.84 -8.40
CA GLU A 101 -15.64 -37.33 -7.62
C GLU A 101 -14.54 -36.75 -8.52
N GLU A 102 -14.31 -37.37 -9.68
CA GLU A 102 -13.42 -36.86 -10.72
C GLU A 102 -13.86 -35.49 -11.24
N GLU A 103 -15.14 -35.29 -11.54
CA GLU A 103 -15.64 -33.99 -12.02
C GLU A 103 -15.57 -32.91 -10.94
N LEU A 104 -15.82 -33.27 -9.68
CA LEU A 104 -15.67 -32.39 -8.51
C LEU A 104 -14.22 -31.93 -8.35
N LYS A 105 -13.27 -32.86 -8.51
CA LYS A 105 -11.83 -32.55 -8.44
C LYS A 105 -11.39 -31.64 -9.58
N ILE A 106 -11.85 -31.90 -10.81
CA ILE A 106 -11.56 -31.03 -11.97
C ILE A 106 -12.07 -29.61 -11.74
N ARG A 107 -13.29 -29.46 -11.22
CA ARG A 107 -13.86 -28.13 -10.89
C ARG A 107 -13.06 -27.42 -9.80
N TYR A 108 -12.65 -28.13 -8.76
CA TYR A 108 -11.81 -27.59 -7.69
C TYR A 108 -10.44 -27.14 -8.22
N GLU A 109 -9.75 -27.96 -9.00
CA GLU A 109 -8.45 -27.62 -9.59
C GLU A 109 -8.54 -26.40 -10.52
N ALA A 110 -9.61 -26.33 -11.34
CA ALA A 110 -9.88 -25.17 -12.18
C ALA A 110 -10.09 -23.89 -11.33
N MET A 111 -10.79 -24.00 -10.19
CA MET A 111 -11.02 -22.88 -9.28
C MET A 111 -9.72 -22.41 -8.60
N VAL A 112 -8.92 -23.34 -8.08
CA VAL A 112 -7.61 -23.07 -7.46
C VAL A 112 -6.69 -22.38 -8.47
N THR A 113 -6.64 -22.90 -9.70
CA THR A 113 -5.82 -22.35 -10.78
C THR A 113 -6.27 -20.93 -11.12
N ALA A 114 -7.58 -20.72 -11.32
CA ALA A 114 -8.13 -19.41 -11.65
C ALA A 114 -7.86 -18.36 -10.56
N GLU A 115 -7.98 -18.73 -9.28
CA GLU A 115 -7.69 -17.79 -8.18
C GLU A 115 -6.20 -17.48 -8.07
N THR A 116 -5.34 -18.48 -8.28
CA THR A 116 -3.88 -18.29 -8.33
C THR A 116 -3.49 -17.35 -9.46
N GLU A 117 -4.03 -17.54 -10.67
CA GLU A 117 -3.80 -16.66 -11.81
C GLU A 117 -4.28 -15.23 -11.53
N ARG A 118 -5.45 -15.08 -10.92
CA ARG A 118 -5.96 -13.76 -10.51
C ARG A 118 -5.04 -13.07 -9.52
N GLN A 119 -4.50 -13.79 -8.54
CA GLN A 119 -3.52 -13.24 -7.61
C GLN A 119 -2.27 -12.75 -8.33
N ILE A 120 -1.72 -13.56 -9.24
CA ILE A 120 -0.54 -13.19 -10.04
C ILE A 120 -0.82 -11.95 -10.89
N ILE A 121 -1.97 -11.88 -11.55
CA ILE A 121 -2.35 -10.71 -12.37
C ILE A 121 -2.49 -9.45 -11.50
N ARG A 122 -3.11 -9.56 -10.32
CA ARG A 122 -3.19 -8.45 -9.35
C ARG A 122 -1.80 -8.01 -8.90
N ALA A 123 -0.92 -8.95 -8.58
CA ALA A 123 0.45 -8.67 -8.18
C ALA A 123 1.25 -7.97 -9.30
N LYS A 124 1.12 -8.41 -10.55
CA LYS A 124 1.71 -7.72 -11.72
C LYS A 124 1.23 -6.26 -11.85
N ASN A 125 -0.07 -6.03 -11.67
CA ASN A 125 -0.62 -4.67 -11.70
C ASN A 125 -0.09 -3.81 -10.54
N ASN A 126 0.04 -4.39 -9.35
CA ASN A 126 0.62 -3.70 -8.19
C ASN A 126 2.11 -3.39 -8.38
N LEU A 127 2.85 -4.27 -9.04
CA LEU A 127 4.26 -4.03 -9.41
C LEU A 127 4.37 -2.80 -10.33
N ILE A 128 3.56 -2.72 -11.38
CA ILE A 128 3.56 -1.56 -12.29
C ILE A 128 3.22 -0.27 -11.54
N LYS A 129 2.20 -0.31 -10.68
CA LYS A 129 1.80 0.85 -9.87
C LYS A 129 2.91 1.29 -8.91
N SER A 130 3.54 0.36 -8.22
CA SER A 130 4.62 0.65 -7.27
C SER A 130 5.87 1.21 -7.95
N LEU A 131 6.19 0.77 -9.18
CA LEU A 131 7.21 1.41 -9.99
C LEU A 131 6.86 2.87 -10.32
N GLY A 132 5.58 3.17 -10.59
CA GLY A 132 5.10 4.55 -10.73
C GLY A 132 5.39 5.41 -9.49
N TRP A 133 5.19 4.86 -8.29
CA TRP A 133 5.49 5.53 -7.02
C TRP A 133 6.99 5.78 -6.79
N ILE A 134 7.87 5.07 -7.48
CA ILE A 134 9.33 5.26 -7.43
C ILE A 134 9.77 6.24 -8.51
N ILE A 135 9.32 6.04 -9.75
CA ILE A 135 9.81 6.78 -10.93
C ILE A 135 9.31 8.23 -10.94
N ILE A 136 8.05 8.48 -10.54
CA ILE A 136 7.47 9.83 -10.56
C ILE A 136 8.19 10.82 -9.61
N PRO A 137 8.46 10.48 -8.32
CA PRO A 137 9.14 11.40 -7.43
C PRO A 137 10.65 11.55 -7.73
N LEU A 138 11.27 10.61 -8.45
CA LEU A 138 12.71 10.59 -8.66
C LEU A 138 13.26 11.85 -9.37
N PRO A 139 12.68 12.35 -10.48
CA PRO A 139 13.11 13.61 -11.10
C PRO A 139 13.03 14.81 -10.15
N ILE A 140 11.96 14.86 -9.33
CA ILE A 140 11.75 15.93 -8.34
C ILE A 140 12.84 15.85 -7.27
N PHE A 141 13.09 14.65 -6.74
CA PHE A 141 14.13 14.40 -5.75
C PHE A 141 15.50 14.83 -6.28
N ILE A 142 15.89 14.39 -7.48
CA ILE A 142 17.17 14.74 -8.10
C ILE A 142 17.31 16.26 -8.27
N TYR A 143 16.26 16.93 -8.74
CA TYR A 143 16.27 18.39 -8.91
C TYR A 143 16.53 19.13 -7.60
N TYR A 144 15.78 18.78 -6.55
CA TYR A 144 15.90 19.44 -5.25
C TYR A 144 17.19 19.05 -4.51
N GLN A 145 17.69 17.83 -4.69
CA GLN A 145 18.95 17.37 -4.13
C GLN A 145 20.13 18.13 -4.73
N ARG A 146 20.17 18.32 -6.05
CA ARG A 146 21.20 19.13 -6.72
C ARG A 146 21.18 20.57 -6.23
N ARG A 147 19.99 21.17 -6.16
CA ARG A 147 19.80 22.54 -5.68
C ARG A 147 20.24 22.76 -4.24
N LEU A 148 20.13 21.73 -3.38
CA LEU A 148 20.65 21.78 -2.02
C LEU A 148 22.18 21.73 -2.02
N LYS A 149 22.78 20.81 -2.78
CA LYS A 149 24.23 20.65 -2.89
C LYS A 149 24.93 21.91 -3.39
N ASP A 150 24.36 22.60 -4.37
CA ASP A 150 24.91 23.86 -4.91
C ASP A 150 24.81 25.05 -3.91
N ARG A 151 24.08 24.90 -2.80
CA ARG A 151 23.96 25.91 -1.74
C ARG A 151 24.88 25.65 -0.56
N GLU A 152 25.26 24.40 -0.35
CA GLU A 152 26.15 23.96 0.74
C GLU A 152 27.63 23.94 0.33
N ALA A 153 27.91 24.03 -0.98
CA ALA A 153 29.25 24.20 -1.56
C ALA A 153 29.62 25.69 -1.73
#